data_AF-A0A1J3JGN6-F1
#
_entry.id   AF-A0A1J3JGN6-F1
#
_cell.length_a   1.000
_cell.length_b   1.000
_cell.length_c   1.000
_cell.angle_alpha   90.00
_cell.angle_beta   90.00
_cell.angle_gamma   90.00
#
_symmetry.space_group_name_H-M   'P 1'
#
loop_
_entity.id
_entity.type
_entity.pdbx_description
1 polymer ?
#
loop_
_entity_poly.entity_id
_entity_poly.type
_entity_poly.pdbx_seq_one_letter_code
_entity_poly.pdbx_strand_id
1 'polypeptide(L)'
;LLVDLWGKAGNVEKAWQWYQAMLQAGLRPNVPTCNSLLSTFLKVHRLSEAYNLLQSMLALGLQSSLQTYTLLLSCCTDARSNFDMGFCGQLMAVSGHPAHMFLLRMPPAGPDGQKVRDHVSNFLDFMHSEDRESKRGLMDAVVDFLHKSGLKEEAGSVWEVAAVKNVYPEALREKSCSYWLINLHVMSEGTAVTALCRTLAWFRKQMLVSGDCPSRIDIVTGWGRRSRVTGTSMVRQAVEELLNVFKFPFFTENGNSGCFVGCGEPLKNWLLESYVERMHLL
;
A
#
# COMPACT_ATOMS: atom_id res chain seq x y z
N LEU A 1 8.89 24.83 2.52
CA LEU A 1 7.59 25.10 1.88
C LEU A 1 7.67 25.10 0.36
N LEU A 2 8.52 25.93 -0.26
CA LEU A 2 8.59 26.04 -1.73
C LEU A 2 9.04 24.74 -2.41
N VAL A 3 10.03 24.03 -1.85
CA VAL A 3 10.47 22.71 -2.35
C VAL A 3 9.30 21.71 -2.37
N ASP A 4 8.55 21.60 -1.28
CA ASP A 4 7.38 20.72 -1.16
C ASP A 4 6.27 21.11 -2.15
N LEU A 5 5.97 22.40 -2.29
CA LEU A 5 4.95 22.91 -3.20
C LEU A 5 5.28 22.58 -4.66
N TRP A 6 6.50 22.88 -5.12
CA TRP A 6 6.91 22.57 -6.49
C TRP A 6 7.05 21.06 -6.71
N GLY A 7 7.46 20.32 -5.69
CA GLY A 7 7.55 18.88 -5.77
C GLY A 7 6.20 18.18 -5.91
N LYS A 8 5.20 18.60 -5.13
CA LYS A 8 3.82 18.14 -5.28
C LYS A 8 3.20 18.52 -6.63
N ALA A 9 3.63 19.64 -7.21
CA ALA A 9 3.26 20.05 -8.56
C ALA A 9 4.02 19.30 -9.68
N GLY A 10 4.93 18.38 -9.34
CA GLY A 10 5.73 17.61 -10.31
C GLY A 10 6.85 18.40 -11.00
N ASN A 11 7.11 19.64 -10.57
CA ASN A 11 8.16 20.47 -11.16
C ASN A 11 9.50 20.25 -10.45
N VAL A 12 10.21 19.20 -10.86
CA VAL A 12 11.47 18.78 -10.24
C VAL A 12 12.55 19.86 -10.33
N GLU A 13 12.67 20.54 -11.47
CA GLU A 13 13.67 21.60 -11.66
C GLU A 13 13.48 22.75 -10.67
N LYS A 14 12.24 23.24 -10.51
CA LYS A 14 11.95 24.30 -9.53
C LYS A 14 12.14 23.82 -8.10
N ALA A 15 11.72 22.59 -7.78
CA ALA A 15 11.92 22.03 -6.44
C ALA A 15 13.42 21.96 -6.10
N TRP A 16 14.25 21.53 -7.05
CA TRP A 16 15.70 21.48 -6.91
C TRP A 16 16.33 22.86 -6.78
N GLN A 17 15.95 23.83 -7.61
CA GLN A 17 16.44 25.22 -7.51
C GLN A 17 16.15 25.83 -6.13
N TRP A 18 14.94 25.63 -5.61
CA TRP A 18 14.59 26.13 -4.27
C TRP A 18 15.35 25.41 -3.16
N TYR A 19 15.65 24.13 -3.33
CA TYR A 19 16.48 23.38 -2.38
C TYR A 19 17.92 23.90 -2.37
N GLN A 20 18.51 24.16 -3.54
CA GLN A 20 19.85 24.75 -3.65
C GLN A 20 19.89 26.17 -3.08
N ALA A 21 18.90 27.01 -3.37
CA ALA A 21 18.79 28.35 -2.82
C ALA A 21 18.70 28.34 -1.29
N MET A 22 17.97 27.37 -0.72
CA MET A 22 17.91 27.14 0.73
C MET A 22 19.31 26.89 1.31
N LEU A 23 20.08 25.98 0.71
CA LEU A 23 21.44 25.68 1.15
C LEU A 23 22.38 26.88 1.01
N GLN A 24 22.32 27.60 -0.11
CA GLN A 24 23.14 28.80 -0.36
C GLN A 24 22.84 29.94 0.62
N ALA A 25 21.59 30.05 1.07
CA ALA A 25 21.19 30.99 2.12
C ALA A 25 21.59 30.54 3.54
N GLY A 26 22.32 29.43 3.68
CA GLY A 26 22.72 28.87 4.97
C GLY A 26 21.58 28.22 5.75
N LEU A 27 20.42 27.98 5.11
CA LEU A 27 19.28 27.33 5.75
C LEU A 27 19.43 25.81 5.68
N ARG A 28 19.24 25.15 6.83
CA ARG A 28 19.37 23.69 6.93
C ARG A 28 18.07 22.98 6.57
N PRO A 29 18.06 22.07 5.58
CA PRO A 29 16.86 21.31 5.24
C PRO A 29 16.46 20.38 6.39
N ASN A 30 15.18 20.04 6.44
CA ASN A 30 14.64 19.03 7.35
C ASN A 30 14.16 17.80 6.57
N VAL A 31 13.91 16.70 7.28
CA VAL A 31 13.51 15.42 6.67
C VAL A 31 12.29 15.55 5.74
N PRO A 32 11.19 16.25 6.09
CA PRO A 32 10.06 16.43 5.17
C PRO A 32 10.43 17.17 3.87
N THR A 33 11.30 18.18 3.94
CA THR A 33 11.78 18.91 2.75
C THR A 33 12.56 17.98 1.83
N CYS A 34 13.47 17.17 2.39
CA CYS A 34 14.22 16.20 1.62
C CYS A 34 13.34 15.07 1.07
N ASN A 35 12.38 14.55 1.84
CA ASN A 35 11.44 13.53 1.36
C ASN A 35 10.58 14.03 0.20
N SER A 36 10.19 15.31 0.23
CA SER A 36 9.43 15.93 -0.87
C SER A 36 10.24 15.95 -2.16
N LEU A 37 11.51 16.37 -2.07
CA LEU A 37 12.43 16.39 -3.21
C LEU A 37 12.79 14.95 -3.66
N LEU A 38 13.04 14.04 -2.73
CA LEU A 38 13.29 12.63 -3.01
C LEU A 38 12.13 12.01 -3.80
N SER A 39 10.89 12.21 -3.34
CA SER A 39 9.70 11.74 -4.05
C SER A 39 9.66 12.23 -5.50
N THR A 40 10.07 13.48 -5.74
CA THR A 40 10.10 14.03 -7.10
C THR A 40 11.16 13.38 -7.98
N PHE A 41 12.38 13.20 -7.48
CA PHE A 41 13.45 12.54 -8.22
C PHE A 41 13.08 11.09 -8.57
N LEU A 42 12.51 10.35 -7.63
CA LEU A 42 12.08 8.96 -7.86
C LEU A 42 10.99 8.89 -8.94
N LYS A 43 9.98 9.76 -8.89
CA LYS A 43 8.87 9.80 -9.87
C LYS A 43 9.31 10.09 -11.30
N VAL A 44 10.39 10.86 -11.48
CA VAL A 44 10.95 11.16 -12.81
C VAL A 44 12.18 10.32 -13.14
N HIS A 45 12.41 9.23 -12.39
CA HIS A 45 13.51 8.29 -12.57
C HIS A 45 14.92 8.92 -12.52
N ARG A 46 15.11 10.01 -11.77
CA ARG A 46 16.42 10.64 -11.52
C ARG A 46 17.12 10.00 -10.32
N LEU A 47 17.40 8.70 -10.42
CA LEU A 47 17.87 7.88 -9.30
C LEU A 47 19.23 8.31 -8.74
N SER A 48 20.15 8.78 -9.60
CA SER A 48 21.45 9.29 -9.16
C SER A 48 21.33 10.52 -8.26
N GLU A 49 20.35 11.39 -8.51
CA GLU A 49 20.11 12.57 -7.67
C GLU A 49 19.37 12.22 -6.38
N ALA A 50 18.48 11.23 -6.43
CA ALA A 50 17.92 10.64 -5.22
C ALA A 50 19.02 10.08 -4.31
N TYR A 51 20.02 9.39 -4.87
CA TYR A 51 21.18 8.88 -4.13
C TYR A 51 21.99 10.02 -3.47
N ASN A 52 22.36 11.03 -4.26
CA ASN A 52 23.12 12.19 -3.76
C ASN A 52 22.38 12.95 -2.67
N LEU A 53 21.04 13.08 -2.80
CA LEU A 53 20.20 13.69 -1.78
C LEU A 53 20.22 12.89 -0.47
N LEU A 54 20.09 11.56 -0.53
CA LEU A 54 20.18 10.70 0.67
C LEU A 54 21.55 10.82 1.35
N GLN A 55 22.63 10.77 0.59
CA GLN A 55 23.97 10.97 1.14
C GLN A 55 24.12 12.35 1.80
N SER A 56 23.61 13.40 1.16
CA SER A 56 23.59 14.74 1.73
C SER A 56 22.75 14.82 3.01
N MET A 57 21.61 14.12 3.07
CA MET A 57 20.79 14.05 4.30
C MET A 57 21.59 13.48 5.46
N LEU A 58 22.26 12.34 5.24
CA LEU A 58 23.06 11.67 6.26
C LEU A 58 24.26 12.51 6.68
N ALA A 59 24.95 13.15 5.73
CA ALA A 59 26.07 14.05 6.02
C ALA A 59 25.63 15.28 6.85
N LEU A 60 24.38 15.73 6.66
CA LEU A 60 23.75 16.76 7.48
C LEU A 60 23.21 16.21 8.81
N GLY A 61 23.44 14.94 9.16
CA GLY A 61 22.94 14.31 10.38
C GLY A 61 21.43 14.09 10.42
N LEU A 62 20.75 14.16 9.28
CA LEU A 62 19.32 13.87 9.17
C LEU A 62 19.13 12.35 9.03
N GLN A 63 18.32 11.78 9.90
CA GLN A 63 17.95 10.36 9.83
C GLN A 63 16.80 10.17 8.84
N SER A 64 16.87 9.10 8.03
CA SER A 64 15.76 8.68 7.18
C SER A 64 14.54 8.38 8.04
N SER A 65 13.36 8.86 7.64
CA SER A 65 12.10 8.53 8.31
C SER A 65 11.43 7.31 7.68
N LEU A 66 10.37 6.83 8.30
CA LEU A 66 9.53 5.76 7.73
C LEU A 66 9.02 6.14 6.33
N GLN A 67 8.67 7.41 6.13
CA GLN A 67 8.29 7.95 4.83
C GLN A 67 9.45 7.90 3.82
N THR A 68 10.68 8.21 4.23
CA THR A 68 11.86 8.09 3.35
C THR A 68 11.99 6.66 2.82
N TYR A 69 11.92 5.67 3.70
CA TYR A 69 12.00 4.26 3.31
C TYR A 69 10.82 3.83 2.43
N THR A 70 9.61 4.27 2.77
CA THR A 70 8.39 3.97 1.99
C THR A 70 8.53 4.45 0.54
N LEU A 71 9.01 5.67 0.32
CA LEU A 71 9.24 6.21 -1.03
C LEU A 71 10.21 5.36 -1.86
N LEU A 72 11.30 4.90 -1.23
CA LEU A 72 12.31 4.06 -1.88
C LEU A 72 11.75 2.67 -2.22
N LEU A 73 11.00 2.08 -1.30
CA LEU A 73 10.36 0.78 -1.54
C LEU A 73 9.34 0.87 -2.68
N SER A 74 8.47 1.87 -2.69
CA SER A 74 7.53 2.07 -3.80
C SER A 74 8.25 2.24 -5.15
N CYS A 75 9.35 3.00 -5.19
CA CYS A 75 10.15 3.12 -6.41
C CYS A 75 10.80 1.79 -6.84
N CYS A 76 11.18 0.94 -5.89
CA CYS A 76 11.67 -0.42 -6.16
C CYS A 76 10.56 -1.30 -6.76
N THR A 77 9.35 -1.20 -6.21
CA THR A 77 8.17 -1.96 -6.64
C THR A 77 7.74 -1.62 -8.06
N ASP A 78 7.90 -0.36 -8.47
CA ASP A 78 7.56 0.11 -9.82
C ASP A 78 8.74 0.03 -10.81
N ALA A 79 9.88 -0.51 -10.39
CA ALA A 79 11.07 -0.65 -11.23
C ALA A 79 10.80 -1.58 -12.43
N ARG A 80 11.11 -1.10 -13.64
CA ARG A 80 10.89 -1.85 -14.89
C ARG A 80 12.07 -2.70 -15.32
N SER A 81 13.23 -2.48 -14.70
CA SER A 81 14.48 -3.16 -15.03
C SER A 81 15.17 -3.70 -13.78
N ASN A 82 15.92 -4.80 -13.94
CA ASN A 82 16.74 -5.35 -12.85
C ASN A 82 17.81 -4.37 -12.37
N PHE A 83 18.26 -3.47 -13.25
CA PHE A 83 19.20 -2.42 -12.90
C PHE A 83 18.55 -1.41 -11.93
N ASP A 84 17.36 -0.90 -12.27
CA ASP A 84 16.64 0.04 -11.41
C ASP A 84 16.28 -0.60 -10.07
N MET A 85 15.85 -1.87 -10.08
CA MET A 85 15.57 -2.62 -8.86
C MET A 85 16.83 -2.75 -7.98
N GLY A 86 17.98 -3.10 -8.57
CA GLY A 86 19.26 -3.15 -7.86
C GLY A 86 19.67 -1.79 -7.29
N PHE A 87 19.47 -0.73 -8.05
CA PHE A 87 19.77 0.64 -7.61
C PHE A 87 18.84 1.09 -6.47
N CYS A 88 17.55 0.79 -6.54
CA CYS A 88 16.60 1.01 -5.44
C CYS A 88 17.00 0.22 -4.18
N GLY A 89 17.49 -1.01 -4.34
CA GLY A 89 18.10 -1.79 -3.26
C GLY A 89 19.25 -1.06 -2.58
N GLN A 90 20.16 -0.46 -3.36
CA GLN A 90 21.26 0.35 -2.83
C GLN A 90 20.74 1.61 -2.10
N LEU A 91 19.75 2.30 -2.64
CA LEU A 91 19.14 3.46 -1.97
C LEU A 91 18.52 3.07 -0.62
N MET A 92 17.78 1.96 -0.57
CA MET A 92 17.20 1.44 0.66
C MET A 92 18.27 1.06 1.69
N ALA A 93 19.37 0.44 1.26
CA ALA A 93 20.50 0.12 2.13
C ALA A 93 21.18 1.39 2.69
N VAL A 94 21.44 2.38 1.83
CA VAL A 94 22.03 3.67 2.23
C VAL A 94 21.13 4.42 3.20
N SER A 95 19.80 4.30 3.09
CA SER A 95 18.87 4.98 3.99
C SER A 95 19.11 4.65 5.48
N GLY A 96 19.70 3.49 5.79
CA GLY A 96 19.98 3.04 7.16
C GLY A 96 18.73 2.74 7.99
N HIS A 97 17.53 2.80 7.39
CA HIS A 97 16.29 2.66 8.13
C HIS A 97 16.04 1.19 8.52
N PRO A 98 15.59 0.89 9.77
CA PRO A 98 15.40 -0.49 10.25
C PRO A 98 14.38 -1.29 9.45
N ALA A 99 13.44 -0.63 8.77
CA ALA A 99 12.50 -1.26 7.84
C ALA A 99 13.21 -2.05 6.72
N HIS A 100 14.44 -1.65 6.34
CA HIS A 100 15.24 -2.40 5.38
C HIS A 100 15.60 -3.79 5.88
N MET A 101 16.10 -3.89 7.10
CA MET A 101 16.44 -5.16 7.73
C MET A 101 15.19 -5.99 8.02
N PHE A 102 14.08 -5.35 8.40
CA PHE A 102 12.78 -6.01 8.53
C PHE A 102 12.37 -6.71 7.23
N LEU A 103 12.43 -6.01 6.10
CA LEU A 103 12.02 -6.56 4.81
C LEU A 103 12.97 -7.67 4.32
N LEU A 104 14.29 -7.48 4.43
CA LEU A 104 15.27 -8.51 4.04
C LEU A 104 15.19 -9.78 4.88
N ARG A 105 14.74 -9.68 6.14
CA ARG A 105 14.59 -10.81 7.05
C ARG A 105 13.17 -11.40 7.06
N MET A 106 12.31 -11.01 6.10
CA MET A 106 10.98 -11.60 5.98
C MET A 106 11.08 -13.13 5.85
N PRO A 107 10.50 -13.90 6.78
CA PRO A 107 10.50 -15.35 6.67
C PRO A 107 9.53 -15.79 5.57
N PRO A 108 9.70 -17.00 5.00
CA PRO A 108 8.67 -17.59 4.15
C PRO A 108 7.38 -17.80 4.95
N ALA A 109 6.22 -17.63 4.31
CA ALA A 109 4.91 -17.77 4.97
C ALA A 109 4.72 -19.14 5.64
N GLY A 110 5.27 -20.20 5.06
CA GLY A 110 4.99 -21.57 5.52
C GLY A 110 3.53 -21.95 5.28
N PRO A 111 3.01 -23.00 5.94
CA PRO A 111 1.67 -23.51 5.67
C PRO A 111 0.53 -22.63 6.21
N ASP A 112 0.79 -21.82 7.25
CA ASP A 112 -0.23 -21.04 7.94
C ASP A 112 0.05 -19.52 7.96
N GLY A 113 1.20 -19.05 7.46
CA GLY A 113 1.59 -17.64 7.51
C GLY A 113 2.07 -17.15 8.88
N GLN A 114 2.13 -18.00 9.91
CA GLN A 114 2.31 -17.54 11.30
C GLN A 114 3.65 -16.85 11.53
N LYS A 115 4.73 -17.38 10.95
CA LYS A 115 6.08 -16.79 11.07
C LYS A 115 6.13 -15.37 10.51
N VAL A 116 5.44 -15.14 9.38
CA VAL A 116 5.32 -13.80 8.79
C VAL A 116 4.52 -12.91 9.72
N ARG A 117 3.38 -13.38 10.24
CA ARG A 117 2.54 -12.60 11.14
C ARG A 117 3.28 -12.17 12.41
N ASP A 118 4.03 -13.08 13.03
CA ASP A 118 4.83 -12.78 14.22
C ASP A 118 5.91 -11.74 13.92
N HIS A 119 6.62 -11.91 12.81
CA HIS A 119 7.67 -10.96 12.38
C HIS A 119 7.12 -9.56 12.12
N VAL A 120 5.98 -9.46 11.42
CA VAL A 120 5.29 -8.18 11.15
C VAL A 120 4.77 -7.56 12.43
N SER A 121 4.18 -8.37 13.32
CA SER A 121 3.66 -7.88 14.60
C SER A 121 4.78 -7.27 15.45
N ASN A 122 5.88 -8.00 15.60
CA ASN A 122 7.05 -7.54 16.35
C ASN A 122 7.64 -6.25 15.78
N PHE A 123 7.67 -6.12 14.44
CA PHE A 123 8.17 -4.91 13.80
C PHE A 123 7.24 -3.70 13.99
N LEU A 124 5.92 -3.89 13.91
CA LEU A 124 4.96 -2.82 14.20
C LEU A 124 4.99 -2.38 15.66
N ASP A 125 5.26 -3.30 16.59
CA ASP A 125 5.45 -2.99 18.02
C ASP A 125 6.78 -2.27 18.26
N PHE A 126 7.85 -2.64 17.55
CA PHE A 126 9.11 -1.90 17.55
C PHE A 126 8.91 -0.45 17.08
N MET A 127 8.10 -0.23 16.05
CA MET A 127 7.77 1.10 15.51
C MET A 127 6.58 1.77 16.22
N HIS A 128 6.28 1.46 17.49
CA HIS A 128 5.09 1.96 18.18
C HIS A 128 5.00 3.51 18.21
N SER A 129 6.14 4.21 18.26
CA SER A 129 6.22 5.68 18.27
C SER A 129 5.83 6.35 16.94
N GLU A 130 5.84 5.62 15.83
CA GLU A 130 5.44 6.16 14.53
C GLU A 130 3.93 6.39 14.47
N ASP A 131 3.54 7.45 13.77
CA ASP A 131 2.14 7.72 13.55
C ASP A 131 1.49 6.68 12.63
N ARG A 132 0.16 6.57 12.74
CA ARG A 132 -0.62 5.58 12.00
C ARG A 132 -0.55 5.77 10.49
N GLU A 133 -0.45 7.00 10.00
CA GLU A 133 -0.39 7.28 8.55
C GLU A 133 0.96 6.84 7.97
N SER A 134 2.06 7.08 8.68
CA SER A 134 3.39 6.57 8.31
C SER A 134 3.44 5.04 8.34
N LYS A 135 2.87 4.40 9.37
CA LYS A 135 2.74 2.92 9.44
C LYS A 135 1.91 2.37 8.27
N ARG A 136 0.80 3.03 7.95
CA ARG A 136 -0.07 2.67 6.83
C ARG A 136 0.68 2.75 5.50
N GLY A 137 1.40 3.85 5.25
CA GLY A 137 2.19 4.01 4.02
C GLY A 137 3.23 2.91 3.85
N LEU A 138 3.94 2.56 4.93
CA LEU A 138 4.91 1.46 4.88
C LEU A 138 4.25 0.10 4.63
N MET A 139 3.20 -0.24 5.38
CA MET A 139 2.53 -1.53 5.23
C MET A 139 1.93 -1.68 3.83
N ASP A 140 1.39 -0.60 3.26
CA ASP A 140 0.92 -0.57 1.87
C ASP A 140 2.06 -0.86 0.89
N ALA A 141 3.20 -0.17 1.02
CA ALA A 141 4.35 -0.41 0.14
C ALA A 141 4.95 -1.82 0.28
N VAL A 142 4.95 -2.40 1.49
CA VAL A 142 5.42 -3.77 1.74
C VAL A 142 4.49 -4.80 1.12
N VAL A 143 3.17 -4.66 1.30
CA VAL A 143 2.20 -5.58 0.71
C VAL A 143 2.25 -5.50 -0.81
N ASP A 144 2.32 -4.30 -1.40
CA ASP A 144 2.43 -4.11 -2.85
C ASP A 144 3.71 -4.74 -3.42
N PHE A 145 4.85 -4.51 -2.75
CA PHE A 145 6.13 -5.09 -3.13
C PHE A 145 6.08 -6.62 -3.14
N LEU A 146 5.59 -7.24 -2.06
CA LEU A 146 5.48 -8.69 -1.95
C LEU A 146 4.50 -9.25 -2.99
N HIS A 147 3.35 -8.58 -3.17
CA HIS A 147 2.34 -8.96 -4.14
C HIS A 147 2.88 -8.96 -5.57
N LYS A 148 3.56 -7.90 -6.01
CA LYS A 148 4.15 -7.79 -7.35
C LYS A 148 5.38 -8.68 -7.54
N SER A 149 6.06 -9.03 -6.44
CA SER A 149 7.17 -10.02 -6.45
C SER A 149 6.70 -11.48 -6.47
N GLY A 150 5.38 -11.74 -6.45
CA GLY A 150 4.81 -13.09 -6.46
C GLY A 150 4.73 -13.76 -5.07
N LEU A 151 5.15 -13.07 -4.01
CA LEU A 151 5.08 -13.53 -2.61
C LEU A 151 3.69 -13.25 -2.02
N LYS A 152 2.66 -13.84 -2.63
CA LYS A 152 1.25 -13.53 -2.34
C LYS A 152 0.79 -13.96 -0.94
N GLU A 153 1.33 -15.06 -0.41
CA GLU A 153 1.00 -15.53 0.94
C GLU A 153 1.59 -14.62 2.02
N GLU A 154 2.83 -14.19 1.83
CA GLU A 154 3.51 -13.22 2.67
C GLU A 154 2.76 -11.88 2.65
N ALA A 155 2.38 -11.40 1.46
CA ALA A 155 1.59 -10.18 1.29
C ALA A 155 0.26 -10.26 2.07
N GLY A 156 -0.45 -11.38 1.96
CA GLY A 156 -1.69 -11.62 2.70
C GLY A 156 -1.50 -11.63 4.21
N SER A 157 -0.46 -12.29 4.70
CA SER A 157 -0.13 -12.36 6.13
C SER A 157 0.24 -10.99 6.71
N VAL A 158 0.98 -10.16 5.95
CA VAL A 158 1.30 -8.77 6.34
C VAL A 158 0.02 -7.93 6.44
N TRP A 159 -0.87 -8.05 5.44
CA TRP A 159 -2.15 -7.36 5.44
C TRP A 159 -3.02 -7.71 6.65
N GLU A 160 -3.14 -9.00 6.97
CA GLU A 160 -3.92 -9.49 8.12
C GLU A 160 -3.45 -8.86 9.44
N VAL A 161 -2.13 -8.82 9.67
CA VAL A 161 -1.59 -8.19 10.90
C VAL A 161 -1.85 -6.69 10.90
N ALA A 162 -1.66 -6.00 9.78
CA ALA A 162 -1.91 -4.58 9.68
C ALA A 162 -3.39 -4.23 9.94
N ALA A 163 -4.32 -5.06 9.46
CA ALA A 163 -5.75 -4.92 9.75
C ALA A 163 -6.04 -5.13 11.24
N VAL A 164 -5.51 -6.20 11.86
CA VAL A 164 -5.70 -6.50 13.30
C VAL A 164 -5.10 -5.42 14.20
N LYS A 165 -3.92 -4.87 13.86
CA LYS A 165 -3.28 -3.76 14.58
C LYS A 165 -3.88 -2.39 14.24
N ASN A 166 -5.03 -2.33 13.56
CA ASN A 166 -5.77 -1.11 13.25
C ASN A 166 -4.95 -0.07 12.46
N VAL A 167 -4.05 -0.53 11.58
CA VAL A 167 -3.32 0.33 10.63
C VAL A 167 -4.29 0.89 9.58
N TYR A 168 -5.33 0.13 9.25
CA TYR A 168 -6.36 0.47 8.26
C TYR A 168 -7.78 0.53 8.85
N PRO A 169 -8.10 1.50 9.74
CA PRO A 169 -9.39 1.54 10.45
C PRO A 169 -10.61 1.63 9.53
N GLU A 170 -10.44 2.26 8.36
CA GLU A 170 -11.54 2.50 7.43
C GLU A 170 -11.66 1.45 6.32
N ALA A 171 -10.78 0.44 6.31
CA ALA A 171 -10.70 -0.55 5.24
C ALA A 171 -11.87 -1.55 5.24
N LEU A 172 -12.40 -1.91 6.41
CA LEU A 172 -13.57 -2.77 6.54
C LEU A 172 -14.51 -2.18 7.58
N ARG A 173 -15.75 -1.87 7.19
CA ARG A 173 -16.76 -1.31 8.09
C ARG A 173 -18.10 -2.01 7.92
N GLU A 174 -18.72 -2.39 9.02
CA GLU A 174 -20.14 -2.75 9.03
C GLU A 174 -20.98 -1.47 9.14
N LYS A 175 -21.82 -1.20 8.14
CA LYS A 175 -22.68 0.01 8.11
C LYS A 175 -24.01 -0.22 8.82
N SER A 176 -24.56 -1.42 8.71
CA SER A 176 -25.79 -1.88 9.35
C SER A 176 -25.78 -3.42 9.35
N CYS A 177 -26.70 -4.06 10.07
CA CYS A 177 -26.77 -5.53 10.20
C CYS A 177 -26.51 -6.25 8.86
N SER A 178 -25.38 -6.95 8.77
CA SER A 178 -24.94 -7.72 7.59
C SER A 178 -24.64 -6.91 6.32
N TYR A 179 -24.56 -5.57 6.39
CA TYR A 179 -24.13 -4.69 5.30
C TYR A 179 -22.72 -4.18 5.56
N TRP A 180 -21.79 -4.58 4.70
CA TRP A 180 -20.37 -4.30 4.82
C TRP A 180 -19.85 -3.40 3.70
N LEU A 181 -18.86 -2.59 4.05
CA LEU A 181 -18.10 -1.74 3.16
C LEU A 181 -16.63 -2.14 3.21
N ILE A 182 -16.08 -2.57 2.08
CA ILE A 182 -14.65 -2.79 1.85
C ILE A 182 -14.09 -1.57 1.14
N ASN A 183 -13.09 -0.91 1.72
CA ASN A 183 -12.59 0.36 1.25
C ASN A 183 -11.12 0.29 0.83
N LEU A 184 -10.90 0.33 -0.48
CA LEU A 184 -9.60 0.09 -1.12
C LEU A 184 -9.00 1.36 -1.75
N HIS A 185 -9.72 2.49 -1.76
CA HIS A 185 -9.34 3.69 -2.52
C HIS A 185 -8.02 4.38 -2.09
N VAL A 186 -7.51 4.08 -0.89
CA VAL A 186 -6.25 4.67 -0.36
C VAL A 186 -5.11 3.67 -0.38
N MET A 187 -5.27 2.54 -1.08
CA MET A 187 -4.28 1.48 -1.18
C MET A 187 -3.61 1.50 -2.54
N SER A 188 -2.40 0.98 -2.60
CA SER A 188 -1.75 0.56 -3.85
C SER A 188 -2.51 -0.62 -4.49
N GLU A 189 -2.22 -0.88 -5.76
CA GLU A 189 -2.88 -1.92 -6.56
C GLU A 189 -2.76 -3.32 -5.93
N GLY A 190 -1.54 -3.76 -5.63
CA GLY A 190 -1.30 -5.08 -5.03
C GLY A 190 -1.85 -5.19 -3.62
N THR A 191 -1.82 -4.10 -2.85
CA THR A 191 -2.45 -4.04 -1.52
C THR A 191 -3.95 -4.15 -1.61
N ALA A 192 -4.60 -3.44 -2.54
CA ALA A 192 -6.05 -3.49 -2.72
C ALA A 192 -6.54 -4.89 -3.11
N VAL A 193 -5.86 -5.56 -4.05
CA VAL A 193 -6.17 -6.94 -4.46
C VAL A 193 -5.99 -7.90 -3.28
N THR A 194 -4.85 -7.81 -2.59
CA THR A 194 -4.55 -8.65 -1.43
C THR A 194 -5.59 -8.46 -0.31
N ALA A 195 -5.90 -7.20 0.01
CA ALA A 195 -6.88 -6.84 1.02
C ALA A 195 -8.26 -7.40 0.68
N LEU A 196 -8.72 -7.22 -0.56
CA LEU A 196 -10.00 -7.74 -1.01
C LEU A 196 -10.08 -9.26 -0.87
N CYS A 197 -9.09 -10.00 -1.41
CA CYS A 197 -9.07 -11.45 -1.33
C CYS A 197 -9.09 -11.95 0.12
N ARG A 198 -8.25 -11.39 0.99
CA ARG A 198 -8.18 -11.79 2.41
C ARG A 198 -9.44 -11.44 3.18
N THR A 199 -10.07 -10.30 2.89
CA THR A 199 -11.34 -9.93 3.51
C THR A 199 -12.49 -10.84 3.05
N LEU A 200 -12.55 -11.22 1.77
CA LEU A 200 -13.56 -12.17 1.28
C LEU A 200 -13.35 -13.58 1.85
N ALA A 201 -12.11 -14.05 1.95
CA ALA A 201 -11.77 -15.30 2.62
C ALA A 201 -12.15 -15.27 4.12
N TRP A 202 -11.97 -14.13 4.78
CA TRP A 202 -12.42 -13.93 6.15
C TRP A 202 -13.96 -14.03 6.27
N PHE A 203 -14.73 -13.40 5.38
CA PHE A 203 -16.20 -13.54 5.35
C PHE A 203 -16.62 -14.99 5.19
N ARG A 204 -16.02 -15.71 4.24
CA ARG A 204 -16.26 -17.15 4.05
C ARG A 204 -16.04 -17.92 5.36
N LYS A 205 -14.92 -17.67 6.04
CA LYS A 205 -14.60 -18.34 7.30
C LYS A 205 -15.65 -18.04 8.38
N GLN A 206 -16.10 -16.79 8.51
CA GLN A 206 -17.16 -16.43 9.45
C GLN A 206 -18.47 -17.17 9.12
N MET A 207 -18.86 -17.20 7.84
CA MET A 207 -20.06 -17.92 7.40
C MET A 207 -20.03 -19.41 7.75
N LEU A 208 -18.87 -20.07 7.66
CA LEU A 208 -18.72 -21.48 8.01
C LEU A 208 -18.71 -21.74 9.53
N VAL A 209 -18.28 -20.77 10.33
CA VAL A 209 -18.13 -20.92 11.80
C VAL A 209 -19.36 -20.47 12.56
N SER A 210 -19.87 -19.26 12.27
CA SER A 210 -21.00 -18.66 13.01
C SER A 210 -22.32 -18.67 12.23
N GLY A 211 -22.28 -18.93 10.92
CA GLY A 211 -23.45 -18.80 10.06
C GLY A 211 -23.80 -17.35 9.70
N ASP A 212 -23.03 -16.37 10.20
CA ASP A 212 -23.25 -14.95 9.91
C ASP A 212 -22.88 -14.68 8.46
N CYS A 213 -23.88 -14.25 7.69
CA CYS A 213 -23.73 -14.06 6.26
C CYS A 213 -24.00 -12.60 5.87
N PRO A 214 -23.06 -11.95 5.16
CA PRO A 214 -23.30 -10.60 4.66
C PRO A 214 -24.46 -10.61 3.67
N SER A 215 -25.44 -9.74 3.91
CA SER A 215 -26.57 -9.50 3.00
C SER A 215 -26.14 -8.61 1.83
N ARG A 216 -25.14 -7.75 2.05
CA ARG A 216 -24.57 -6.83 1.07
C ARG A 216 -23.10 -6.52 1.37
N ILE A 217 -22.27 -6.48 0.33
CA ILE A 217 -20.90 -5.99 0.37
C ILE A 217 -20.74 -4.91 -0.71
N ASP A 218 -20.29 -3.72 -0.31
CA ASP A 218 -19.87 -2.66 -1.20
C ASP A 218 -18.34 -2.57 -1.21
N ILE A 219 -17.71 -2.68 -2.38
CA ILE A 219 -16.26 -2.57 -2.57
C ILE A 219 -15.96 -1.22 -3.22
N VAL A 220 -15.30 -0.34 -2.47
CA VAL A 220 -14.93 1.01 -2.92
C VAL A 220 -13.49 1.02 -3.41
N THR A 221 -13.31 1.14 -4.72
CA THR A 221 -11.99 1.19 -5.39
C THR A 221 -11.60 2.61 -5.83
N GLY A 222 -12.42 3.60 -5.46
CA GLY A 222 -12.30 5.00 -5.88
C GLY A 222 -13.18 5.33 -7.10
N TRP A 223 -13.55 6.61 -7.27
CA TRP A 223 -14.43 7.19 -8.32
C TRP A 223 -15.94 6.91 -8.27
N GLY A 224 -16.64 7.62 -7.37
CA GLY A 224 -18.10 7.86 -7.40
C GLY A 224 -18.43 9.36 -7.36
N ARG A 225 -19.74 9.72 -7.29
CA ARG A 225 -20.39 11.06 -7.47
C ARG A 225 -19.67 12.36 -7.01
N ARG A 226 -18.56 12.33 -6.26
CA ARG A 226 -17.85 13.52 -5.72
C ARG A 226 -16.32 13.46 -5.79
N SER A 227 -15.73 12.53 -6.55
CA SER A 227 -14.27 12.42 -6.64
C SER A 227 -13.65 13.57 -7.46
N ARG A 228 -12.39 13.97 -7.16
CA ARG A 228 -11.69 15.15 -7.77
C ARG A 228 -10.58 14.83 -8.81
N VAL A 229 -10.00 13.64 -8.74
CA VAL A 229 -8.98 12.94 -9.60
C VAL A 229 -9.51 12.20 -10.86
N THR A 230 -10.07 12.84 -11.89
CA THR A 230 -10.67 12.12 -13.04
C THR A 230 -9.64 11.29 -13.84
N GLY A 231 -9.89 9.99 -14.13
CA GLY A 231 -9.00 9.15 -14.95
C GLY A 231 -9.17 7.63 -14.76
N THR A 232 -8.24 6.84 -15.30
CA THR A 232 -8.14 5.38 -15.07
C THR A 232 -7.59 5.07 -13.68
N SER A 233 -8.35 4.38 -12.83
CA SER A 233 -7.87 3.89 -11.54
C SER A 233 -7.27 2.49 -11.70
N MET A 234 -5.96 2.36 -11.48
CA MET A 234 -5.26 1.06 -11.51
C MET A 234 -5.88 0.09 -10.49
N VAL A 235 -6.19 0.58 -9.29
CA VAL A 235 -6.88 -0.19 -8.24
C VAL A 235 -8.24 -0.70 -8.72
N ARG A 236 -9.03 0.14 -9.39
CA ARG A 236 -10.32 -0.28 -9.94
C ARG A 236 -10.13 -1.36 -11.00
N GLN A 237 -9.21 -1.17 -11.93
CA GLN A 237 -8.94 -2.12 -13.01
C GLN A 237 -8.50 -3.48 -12.46
N ALA A 238 -7.53 -3.50 -11.55
CA ALA A 238 -7.06 -4.73 -10.93
C ALA A 238 -8.16 -5.46 -10.14
N VAL A 239 -9.00 -4.71 -9.40
CA VAL A 239 -10.15 -5.31 -8.69
C VAL A 239 -11.20 -5.82 -9.68
N GLU A 240 -11.49 -5.09 -10.75
CA GLU A 240 -12.45 -5.51 -11.78
C GLU A 240 -11.98 -6.79 -12.49
N GLU A 241 -10.70 -6.86 -12.86
CA GLU A 241 -10.07 -8.06 -13.43
C GLU A 241 -10.17 -9.26 -12.48
N LEU A 242 -9.78 -9.09 -11.22
CA LEU A 242 -9.89 -10.13 -10.20
C LEU A 242 -11.32 -10.64 -10.07
N LEU A 243 -12.29 -9.73 -9.90
CA LEU A 243 -13.68 -10.11 -9.71
C LEU A 243 -14.28 -10.79 -10.97
N ASN A 244 -13.84 -10.41 -12.17
CA ASN A 244 -14.23 -11.06 -13.43
C ASN A 244 -13.66 -12.48 -13.54
N VAL A 245 -12.40 -12.70 -13.17
CA VAL A 245 -11.75 -14.02 -13.19
C VAL A 245 -12.54 -15.03 -12.35
N PHE A 246 -12.99 -14.61 -11.15
CA PHE A 246 -13.76 -15.46 -10.26
C PHE A 246 -15.28 -15.38 -10.45
N LYS A 247 -15.75 -14.71 -11.51
CA LYS A 247 -17.18 -14.55 -11.82
C LYS A 247 -18.00 -14.08 -10.62
N PHE A 248 -17.45 -13.13 -9.87
CA PHE A 248 -18.14 -12.56 -8.72
C PHE A 248 -19.45 -11.90 -9.19
N PRO A 249 -20.59 -12.13 -8.51
CA PRO A 249 -21.88 -11.62 -8.96
C PRO A 249 -22.09 -10.14 -8.56
N PHE A 250 -21.20 -9.25 -9.02
CA PHE A 250 -21.28 -7.82 -8.72
C PHE A 250 -21.88 -7.02 -9.88
N PHE A 251 -22.44 -5.88 -9.54
CA PHE A 251 -22.79 -4.83 -10.50
C PHE A 251 -22.22 -3.48 -10.03
N THR A 252 -22.00 -2.58 -10.97
CA THR A 252 -21.66 -1.18 -10.65
C THR A 252 -22.93 -0.41 -10.30
N GLU A 253 -22.93 0.29 -9.17
CA GLU A 253 -24.07 1.10 -8.75
C GLU A 253 -24.30 2.28 -9.72
N ASN A 254 -25.57 2.52 -10.10
CA ASN A 254 -25.94 3.55 -11.07
C ASN A 254 -25.39 4.95 -10.67
N GLY A 255 -24.45 5.46 -11.47
CA GLY A 255 -23.79 6.77 -11.24
C GLY A 255 -22.66 6.74 -10.21
N ASN A 256 -22.21 5.56 -9.79
CA ASN A 256 -21.06 5.36 -8.90
C ASN A 256 -20.11 4.31 -9.50
N SER A 257 -19.37 4.71 -10.54
CA SER A 257 -18.40 3.89 -11.27
C SER A 257 -17.14 3.53 -10.45
N GLY A 258 -17.23 3.53 -9.13
CA GLY A 258 -16.12 3.33 -8.19
C GLY A 258 -16.49 2.44 -7.02
N CYS A 259 -17.69 1.87 -7.11
CA CYS A 259 -18.25 0.97 -6.14
C CYS A 259 -18.75 -0.27 -6.87
N PHE A 260 -18.25 -1.44 -6.49
CA PHE A 260 -18.79 -2.73 -6.89
C PHE A 260 -19.71 -3.22 -5.78
N VAL A 261 -20.90 -3.68 -6.13
CA VAL A 261 -21.92 -4.10 -5.18
C VAL A 261 -22.24 -5.57 -5.39
N GLY A 262 -22.11 -6.37 -4.34
CA GLY A 262 -22.65 -7.73 -4.26
C GLY A 262 -23.74 -7.78 -3.19
N CYS A 263 -24.85 -8.48 -3.46
CA CYS A 263 -25.94 -8.59 -2.50
C CYS A 263 -26.81 -9.84 -2.71
N GLY A 264 -27.55 -10.20 -1.66
CA GLY A 264 -28.55 -11.27 -1.70
C GLY A 264 -27.95 -12.66 -1.91
N GLU A 265 -28.79 -13.60 -2.32
CA GLU A 265 -28.43 -15.01 -2.45
C GLU A 265 -27.23 -15.29 -3.38
N PRO A 266 -27.06 -14.61 -4.53
CA PRO A 266 -25.88 -14.81 -5.38
C PRO A 266 -24.56 -14.54 -4.64
N LEU A 267 -24.50 -13.48 -3.83
CA LEU A 267 -23.33 -13.16 -3.02
C LEU A 267 -23.03 -14.27 -2.01
N LYS A 268 -24.07 -14.77 -1.32
CA LYS A 268 -23.91 -15.80 -0.29
C LYS A 268 -23.36 -17.09 -0.88
N ASN A 269 -23.97 -17.55 -1.96
CA ASN A 269 -23.55 -18.77 -2.65
C ASN A 269 -22.12 -18.64 -3.16
N TRP A 270 -21.76 -17.49 -3.74
CA TRP A 270 -20.42 -17.24 -4.22
C TRP A 270 -19.38 -17.25 -3.10
N LEU A 271 -19.65 -16.63 -1.94
CA LEU A 271 -18.75 -16.66 -0.77
C LEU A 271 -18.55 -18.08 -0.20
N LEU A 272 -19.54 -18.96 -0.39
CA LEU A 272 -19.48 -20.36 0.05
C LEU A 272 -18.67 -21.26 -0.90
N GLU A 273 -18.17 -20.74 -2.01
CA GLU A 273 -17.26 -21.48 -2.88
C GLU A 273 -15.87 -21.67 -2.24
N SER A 274 -15.26 -22.84 -2.43
CA SER A 274 -13.98 -23.19 -1.80
C SER A 274 -12.80 -22.37 -2.31
N TYR A 275 -12.84 -21.93 -3.57
CA TYR A 275 -11.76 -21.13 -4.17
C TYR A 275 -11.62 -19.74 -3.54
N VAL A 276 -12.67 -19.22 -2.88
CA VAL A 276 -12.65 -17.90 -2.22
C VAL A 276 -11.55 -17.82 -1.16
N GLU A 277 -11.22 -18.94 -0.51
CA GLU A 277 -10.16 -19.04 0.49
C GLU A 277 -8.75 -18.81 -0.11
N ARG A 278 -8.57 -19.01 -1.42
CA ARG A 278 -7.28 -18.99 -2.10
C ARG A 278 -7.18 -17.95 -3.21
N MET A 279 -8.11 -17.00 -3.27
CA MET A 279 -8.12 -15.97 -4.33
C MET A 279 -6.87 -15.11 -4.37
N HIS A 280 -6.21 -14.90 -3.23
CA HIS A 280 -5.00 -14.09 -3.15
C HIS A 280 -3.80 -14.74 -3.85
N LEU A 281 -3.86 -16.03 -4.19
CA LEU A 281 -2.77 -16.75 -4.87
C LEU A 281 -2.70 -16.52 -6.38
N LEU A 282 -3.69 -15.85 -6.98
CA LEU A 282 -3.59 -15.34 -8.35
C LEU A 282 -2.71 -14.09 -8.41
#